data_AF-A0A534PBL9-F1
#
_entry.id   AF-A0A534PBL9-F1
#
_cell.length_a   1.000
_cell.length_b   1.000
_cell.length_c   1.000
_cell.angle_alpha   90.00
_cell.angle_beta   90.00
_cell.angle_gamma   90.00
#
_symmetry.space_group_name_H-M   'P 1'
#
loop_
_entity.id
_entity.type
_entity.pdbx_description
1 polymer ?
#
loop_
_entity_poly.entity_id
_entity_poly.type
_entity_poly.pdbx_seq_one_letter_code
_entity_poly.pdbx_strand_id
1 'polypeptide(L)'
;MVVGVHGSLLAMVVAAFATQWGLTAATGRAEAERQRLVRIARASDDLMQHMLNEEGGLRGYLASGEIIFLQPYAAARDLDDVDVRQMLGLLNDGERAEFEPLITRLHERTDSW
;
A
#
# COMPACT_ATOMS: atom_id res chain seq x y z
N MET A 1 31.66 6.22 51.59
CA MET A 1 30.22 6.03 51.24
C MET A 1 29.75 6.82 50.02
N VAL A 2 30.54 7.73 49.43
CA VAL A 2 30.12 8.58 48.28
C VAL A 2 30.28 7.86 46.92
N VAL A 3 31.26 6.95 46.78
CA VAL A 3 31.55 6.23 45.52
C VAL A 3 30.41 5.28 45.10
N GLY A 4 29.67 4.70 46.06
CA GLY A 4 28.57 3.76 45.75
C GLY A 4 27.31 4.41 45.18
N VAL A 5 27.03 5.67 45.56
CA VAL A 5 25.85 6.41 45.08
C VAL A 5 26.03 6.82 43.62
N HIS A 6 27.23 7.22 43.23
CA HIS A 6 27.54 7.60 41.85
C HIS A 6 27.46 6.42 40.87
N GLY A 7 27.87 5.21 41.29
CA GLY A 7 27.71 4.00 40.47
C GLY A 7 26.24 3.62 40.23
N SER A 8 25.39 3.77 41.24
CA SER A 8 23.94 3.49 41.11
C SER A 8 23.24 4.49 40.19
N LEU A 9 23.58 5.78 40.28
CA LEU A 9 23.02 6.81 39.39
C LEU A 9 23.40 6.57 37.93
N LEU A 10 24.66 6.21 37.67
CA LEU A 10 25.12 5.92 36.31
C LEU A 10 24.41 4.70 35.72
N ALA A 11 24.22 3.63 36.51
CA ALA A 11 23.46 2.46 36.09
C ALA A 11 22.00 2.79 35.76
N MET A 12 21.35 3.65 36.55
CA MET A 12 19.95 4.05 36.31
C MET A 12 19.81 4.85 35.02
N VAL A 13 20.74 5.74 34.71
CA VAL A 13 20.75 6.52 33.46
C VAL A 13 20.94 5.61 32.25
N VAL A 14 21.86 4.64 32.34
CA VAL A 14 22.08 3.67 31.25
C VAL A 14 20.84 2.79 31.04
N ALA A 15 20.21 2.33 32.11
CA ALA A 15 18.98 1.55 32.01
C ALA A 15 17.84 2.36 31.37
N ALA A 16 17.63 3.61 31.83
CA ALA A 16 16.63 4.50 31.26
C ALA A 16 16.89 4.79 29.77
N PHE A 17 18.15 5.00 29.39
CA PHE A 17 18.55 5.20 28.01
C PHE A 17 18.32 3.95 27.14
N ALA A 18 18.66 2.76 27.64
CA ALA A 18 18.41 1.50 26.94
C ALA A 18 16.91 1.24 26.76
N THR A 19 16.09 1.54 27.77
CA THR A 19 14.63 1.46 27.68
C THR A 19 14.09 2.46 26.65
N GLN A 20 14.56 3.70 26.66
CA GLN A 20 14.12 4.73 25.72
C GLN A 20 14.50 4.40 24.27
N TRP A 21 15.72 3.91 24.06
CA TRP A 21 16.16 3.43 22.74
C TRP A 21 15.32 2.23 22.28
N GLY A 22 15.06 1.27 23.17
CA GLY A 22 14.25 0.10 22.87
C GLY A 22 12.81 0.47 22.45
N LEU A 23 12.19 1.41 23.16
CA LEU A 23 10.85 1.90 22.85
C LEU A 23 10.80 2.61 21.49
N THR A 24 11.73 3.51 21.21
CA THR A 24 11.78 4.23 19.93
C THR A 24 12.09 3.31 18.74
N ALA A 25 12.95 2.32 18.92
CA ALA A 25 13.22 1.29 17.92
C ALA A 25 12.01 0.37 17.67
N ALA A 26 11.19 0.11 18.70
CA ALA A 26 9.95 -0.66 18.55
C ALA A 26 8.86 0.14 17.81
N THR A 27 8.69 1.42 18.13
CA THR A 27 7.70 2.29 17.47
C THR A 27 8.03 2.55 15.99
N GLY A 28 9.33 2.59 15.63
CA GLY A 28 9.75 2.80 14.24
C GLY A 28 9.23 1.74 13.26
N ARG A 29 9.17 0.47 13.68
CA ARG A 29 8.64 -0.63 12.84
C ARG A 29 7.12 -0.57 12.69
N ALA A 30 6.42 -0.25 13.78
CA ALA A 30 4.96 -0.14 13.78
C ALA A 30 4.48 1.03 12.90
N GLU A 31 5.21 2.16 12.90
CA GLU A 31 4.88 3.31 12.07
C GLU A 31 5.13 3.04 10.58
N ALA A 32 6.24 2.37 10.24
CA ALA A 32 6.53 1.98 8.86
C ALA A 32 5.44 1.05 8.29
N GLU A 33 4.98 0.08 9.08
CA GLU A 33 3.92 -0.84 8.68
C GLU A 33 2.58 -0.12 8.54
N ARG A 34 2.24 0.76 9.48
CA ARG A 34 1.03 1.58 9.40
C ARG A 34 1.00 2.42 8.11
N GLN A 35 2.11 3.07 7.79
CA GLN A 35 2.22 3.85 6.56
C GLN A 35 2.09 2.97 5.31
N ARG A 36 2.63 1.75 5.33
CA ARG A 36 2.48 0.77 4.24
C ARG A 36 1.01 0.42 4.02
N LEU A 37 0.28 0.07 5.08
CA LEU A 37 -1.14 -0.28 5.00
C LEU A 37 -2.01 0.89 4.50
N VAL A 38 -1.75 2.11 4.97
CA VAL A 38 -2.44 3.32 4.47
C VAL A 38 -2.18 3.53 2.99
N ARG A 39 -0.94 3.30 2.51
CA ARG A 39 -0.63 3.40 1.08
C ARG A 39 -1.34 2.33 0.25
N ILE A 40 -1.42 1.08 0.75
CA ILE A 40 -2.17 0.01 0.08
C ILE A 40 -3.65 0.39 -0.03
N ALA A 41 -4.26 0.83 1.07
CA ALA A 41 -5.68 1.21 1.08
C ALA A 41 -5.98 2.34 0.08
N ARG A 42 -5.10 3.34 -0.01
CA ARG A 42 -5.25 4.42 -1.01
C ARG A 42 -5.08 3.92 -2.43
N ALA A 43 -4.04 3.12 -2.70
CA ALA A 43 -3.82 2.54 -4.02
C ALA A 43 -5.00 1.67 -4.49
N SER A 44 -5.65 0.94 -3.56
CA SER A 44 -6.86 0.16 -3.87
C SER A 44 -8.07 1.05 -4.19
N ASP A 45 -8.22 2.19 -3.50
CA ASP A 45 -9.31 3.15 -3.74
C ASP A 45 -9.14 3.85 -5.09
N ASP A 46 -7.91 4.30 -5.39
CA ASP A 46 -7.54 4.91 -6.66
C ASP A 46 -7.80 3.93 -7.82
N LEU A 47 -7.29 2.70 -7.72
CA LEU A 47 -7.51 1.64 -8.72
C LEU A 47 -9.01 1.42 -8.99
N MET A 48 -9.81 1.28 -7.93
CA MET A 48 -11.26 1.07 -8.08
C MET A 48 -11.92 2.27 -8.77
N GLN A 49 -11.52 3.49 -8.43
CA GLN A 49 -12.05 4.70 -9.06
C GLN A 49 -11.69 4.77 -10.55
N HIS A 50 -10.47 4.39 -10.92
CA HIS A 50 -10.04 4.33 -12.32
C HIS A 50 -10.81 3.26 -13.10
N MET A 51 -10.97 2.04 -12.57
CA MET A 51 -11.81 1.00 -13.18
C MET A 51 -13.27 1.45 -13.38
N LEU A 52 -13.85 2.16 -12.41
CA LEU A 52 -15.21 2.71 -12.53
C LEU A 52 -15.31 3.80 -13.60
N ASN A 53 -14.28 4.62 -13.76
CA ASN A 53 -14.21 5.63 -14.81
C ASN A 53 -14.09 4.99 -16.21
N GLU A 54 -13.34 3.89 -16.33
CA GLU A 54 -13.29 3.09 -17.55
C GLU A 54 -14.66 2.52 -17.90
N GLU A 55 -15.28 1.81 -16.95
CA GLU A 55 -16.59 1.20 -17.14
C GLU A 55 -17.65 2.27 -17.47
N GLY A 56 -17.68 3.35 -16.70
CA GLY A 56 -18.62 4.45 -16.88
C GLY A 56 -18.45 5.14 -18.23
N GLY A 57 -17.20 5.40 -18.65
CA GLY A 57 -16.90 6.01 -19.94
C GLY A 57 -17.31 5.13 -21.12
N LEU A 58 -16.97 3.84 -21.06
CA LEU A 58 -17.36 2.87 -22.08
C LEU A 58 -18.88 2.73 -22.17
N ARG A 59 -19.56 2.59 -21.03
CA ARG A 59 -21.04 2.51 -20.99
C ARG A 59 -21.69 3.78 -21.55
N GLY A 60 -21.17 4.95 -21.23
CA GLY A 60 -21.65 6.23 -21.74
C GLY A 60 -21.54 6.32 -23.27
N TYR A 61 -20.40 5.90 -23.82
CA TYR A 61 -20.19 5.83 -25.26
C TYR A 61 -21.13 4.81 -25.93
N LEU A 62 -21.26 3.60 -25.37
CA LEU A 62 -22.14 2.56 -25.92
C LEU A 62 -23.61 2.97 -25.92
N ALA A 63 -24.05 3.74 -24.92
CA ALA A 63 -25.44 4.17 -24.80
C ALA A 63 -25.80 5.36 -25.72
N SER A 64 -24.85 6.28 -25.96
CA SER A 64 -25.12 7.54 -26.67
C SER A 64 -24.48 7.64 -28.05
N GLY A 65 -23.40 6.88 -28.30
CA GLY A 65 -22.51 7.05 -29.46
C GLY A 65 -21.60 8.27 -29.39
N GLU A 66 -21.64 9.06 -28.31
CA GLU A 66 -20.86 10.29 -28.19
C GLU A 66 -19.43 10.02 -27.69
N ILE A 67 -18.44 10.40 -28.50
CA ILE A 67 -17.01 10.18 -28.23
C ILE A 67 -16.55 10.87 -26.93
N ILE A 68 -17.23 11.93 -26.47
CA ILE A 68 -16.87 12.64 -25.23
C ILE A 68 -16.85 11.72 -24.01
N PHE A 69 -17.70 10.68 -23.98
CA PHE A 69 -17.73 9.71 -22.89
C PHE A 69 -16.51 8.78 -22.88
N LEU A 70 -15.72 8.69 -23.95
CA LEU A 70 -14.47 7.94 -23.95
C LEU A 70 -13.31 8.68 -23.27
N GLN A 71 -13.46 9.96 -22.95
CA GLN A 71 -12.43 10.73 -22.23
C GLN A 71 -12.06 10.11 -20.87
N PRO A 72 -13.02 9.80 -19.95
CA PRO A 72 -12.69 9.15 -18.68
C PRO A 72 -12.11 7.74 -18.86
N TYR A 73 -12.52 7.01 -19.90
CA TYR A 73 -11.94 5.70 -20.23
C TYR A 73 -10.46 5.81 -20.60
N ALA A 74 -10.13 6.69 -21.56
CA ALA A 74 -8.76 6.86 -22.01
C ALA A 74 -7.85 7.40 -20.88
N ALA A 75 -8.37 8.32 -20.05
CA ALA A 75 -7.61 8.87 -18.93
C ALA A 75 -7.35 7.85 -17.83
N ALA A 76 -8.30 6.95 -17.54
CA ALA A 76 -8.16 5.95 -16.50
C ALA A 76 -7.31 4.75 -16.94
N ARG A 77 -7.38 4.35 -18.21
CA ARG A 77 -6.65 3.19 -18.75
C ARG A 77 -5.14 3.23 -18.58
N ASP A 78 -4.54 4.41 -18.70
CA ASP A 78 -3.10 4.57 -18.49
C ASP A 78 -2.73 4.59 -16.99
N LEU A 79 -3.69 4.92 -16.12
CA LEU A 79 -3.49 5.01 -14.67
C LEU A 79 -3.73 3.65 -13.99
N ASP A 80 -4.69 2.85 -14.46
CA ASP A 80 -5.03 1.53 -13.93
C ASP A 80 -3.79 0.61 -13.85
N ASP A 81 -3.00 0.54 -14.93
CA ASP A 81 -1.77 -0.26 -14.96
C ASP A 81 -0.67 0.28 -14.02
N VAL A 82 -0.64 1.59 -13.77
CA VAL A 82 0.26 2.20 -12.79
C VAL A 82 -0.19 1.86 -11.37
N ASP A 83 -1.49 1.92 -11.10
CA ASP A 83 -2.07 1.65 -9.78
C ASP A 83 -1.92 0.19 -9.37
N VAL A 84 -2.15 -0.74 -10.30
CA VAL A 84 -1.89 -2.17 -10.07
C VAL A 84 -0.42 -2.40 -9.73
N ARG A 85 0.52 -1.83 -10.48
CA ARG A 85 1.96 -1.97 -10.22
C ARG A 85 2.36 -1.35 -8.88
N GLN A 86 1.81 -0.18 -8.55
CA GLN A 86 2.04 0.48 -7.27
C GLN A 86 1.52 -0.36 -6.11
N MET A 87 0.30 -0.88 -6.20
CA MET A 87 -0.31 -1.72 -5.17
C MET A 87 0.52 -3.00 -4.95
N LEU A 88 0.87 -3.70 -6.03
CA LEU A 88 1.69 -4.92 -5.96
C LEU A 88 3.10 -4.67 -5.40
N GLY A 89 3.66 -3.48 -5.61
CA GLY A 89 4.94 -3.05 -5.04
C GLY A 89 4.91 -2.80 -3.52
N LEU A 90 3.73 -2.59 -2.94
CA LEU A 90 3.55 -2.36 -1.51
C LEU A 90 3.30 -3.65 -0.70
N LEU A 91 2.94 -4.74 -1.38
CA LEU A 91 2.72 -6.04 -0.76
C LEU A 91 4.05 -6.66 -0.33
N ASN A 92 4.04 -7.31 0.83
CA ASN A 92 5.16 -8.14 1.25
C ASN A 92 5.15 -9.51 0.55
N ASP A 93 6.23 -10.28 0.67
CA ASP A 93 6.39 -11.57 -0.03
C ASP A 93 5.29 -12.58 0.34
N GLY A 94 4.83 -12.57 1.58
CA GLY A 94 3.76 -13.45 2.05
C GLY A 94 2.40 -13.12 1.44
N GLU A 95 2.06 -11.81 1.42
CA GLU A 95 0.84 -11.31 0.79
C GLU A 95 0.86 -11.55 -0.71
N ARG A 96 2.00 -11.32 -1.38
CA ARG A 96 2.12 -11.55 -2.83
C ARG A 96 1.86 -13.02 -3.19
N ALA A 97 2.40 -13.95 -2.41
CA ALA A 97 2.17 -15.38 -2.61
C ALA A 97 0.69 -15.78 -2.46
N GLU A 98 -0.08 -15.08 -1.63
CA GLU A 98 -1.53 -15.28 -1.48
C GLU A 98 -2.30 -14.83 -2.73
N PHE A 99 -1.87 -13.74 -3.37
CA PHE A 99 -2.52 -13.19 -4.56
C PHE A 99 -2.10 -13.86 -5.87
N GLU A 100 -0.93 -14.50 -5.92
CA GLU A 100 -0.41 -15.23 -7.09
C GLU A 100 -1.46 -16.12 -7.80
N PRO A 101 -2.20 -17.03 -7.12
CA PRO A 101 -3.22 -17.86 -7.79
C PRO A 101 -4.41 -17.05 -8.34
N LEU A 102 -4.67 -15.87 -7.80
CA LEU A 102 -5.73 -14.98 -8.30
C LEU A 102 -5.26 -14.24 -9.56
N ILE A 103 -4.02 -13.76 -9.55
CA ILE A 103 -3.38 -13.10 -10.70
C ILE A 103 -3.29 -14.08 -11.88
N THR A 104 -2.83 -15.30 -11.64
CA THR A 104 -2.77 -16.35 -12.67
C THR A 104 -4.15 -16.62 -13.29
N ARG A 105 -5.18 -16.77 -12.45
CA ARG A 105 -6.55 -16.97 -12.94
C ARG A 105 -7.10 -15.80 -13.75
N LEU A 106 -6.73 -14.56 -13.37
CA LEU A 106 -7.11 -13.37 -14.14
C LEU A 106 -6.40 -13.36 -15.50
N HIS A 107 -5.10 -13.68 -15.53
CA HIS A 107 -4.33 -13.75 -16.78
C HIS A 107 -4.89 -14.80 -17.75
N GLU A 108 -5.14 -16.02 -17.26
CA GLU A 108 -5.75 -17.09 -18.05
C GLU A 108 -7.11 -16.69 -18.62
N ARG A 109 -7.89 -15.92 -17.86
CA ARG A 109 -9.20 -15.45 -18.32
C ARG A 109 -9.07 -14.38 -19.39
N THR A 110 -8.16 -13.42 -19.21
CA THR A 110 -7.89 -12.37 -20.20
C THR A 110 -7.37 -12.94 -21.52
N ASP A 111 -6.51 -13.96 -21.48
CA ASP A 111 -5.95 -14.61 -22.68
C ASP A 111 -6.96 -15.49 -23.44
N SER A 112 -8.11 -15.78 -22.83
CA SER A 112 -9.16 -16.63 -23.41
C SER A 112 -10.25 -15.89 -24.20
N TRP A 113 -10.14 -14.57 -24.31
CA TRP A 113 -11.04 -13.69 -25.08
C TRP A 113 -10.30 -13.02 -26.23
#